data_AF-A0A1E4TQ09-F1
#
_entry.id   AF-A0A1E4TQ09-F1
#
_cell.length_a   1.000
_cell.length_b   1.000
_cell.length_c   1.000
_cell.angle_alpha   90.00
_cell.angle_beta   90.00
_cell.angle_gamma   90.00
#
_symmetry.space_group_name_H-M   'P 1'
#
loop_
_entity.id
_entity.type
_entity.pdbx_description
1 polymer ?
#
loop_
_entity_poly.entity_id
_entity_poly.type
_entity_poly.pdbx_seq_one_letter_code
_entity_poly.pdbx_strand_id
1 'polypeptide(L)'
;MARQNFVGLVISQGKMAKTVKVRVQQKSYNKKIHKELIKRKDYLVHDEGEICREGDLVRIEATRPLSPRKFFAVAEIKKNKGQQFAKYEEEAKNQVLQEENIKASFFLKRRKETSQQDIIKDLYQIQKLSLSSPERITFSENEINKVNELKLKYGITSWPPKEKLFDLNVEKLSQEIENLKLELNKIQKEVELDKKLMEIIENENKVEIILQKMGKQNTSDLKNSIKKNLCKKYLKSAQHSELIELGLTSN
;
A
#
# COMPACT_ATOMS: atom_id res chain seq x y z
N MET A 1 32.57 -29.20 33.63
CA MET A 1 32.47 -29.93 32.35
C MET A 1 31.59 -29.16 31.39
N ALA A 2 31.93 -29.12 30.11
CA ALA A 2 31.09 -28.49 29.09
C ALA A 2 29.82 -29.32 28.84
N ARG A 3 28.67 -28.66 28.68
CA ARG A 3 27.38 -29.30 28.35
C ARG A 3 27.28 -29.52 26.83
N GLN A 4 26.72 -30.65 26.40
CA GLN A 4 26.40 -30.87 24.99
C GLN A 4 25.23 -29.96 24.59
N ASN A 5 25.40 -29.17 23.53
CA ASN A 5 24.41 -28.21 23.06
C ASN A 5 23.95 -28.55 21.64
N PHE A 6 22.66 -28.34 21.36
CA PHE A 6 22.11 -28.39 20.02
C PHE A 6 21.25 -27.17 19.73
N VAL A 7 21.15 -26.81 18.45
CA VAL A 7 20.18 -25.83 17.98
C VAL A 7 19.10 -26.59 17.21
N GLY A 8 17.84 -26.34 17.56
CA GLY A 8 16.70 -27.03 16.97
C GLY A 8 15.47 -26.16 16.90
N LEU A 9 14.46 -26.66 16.19
CA LEU A 9 13.17 -26.00 16.01
C LEU A 9 12.11 -26.72 16.85
N VAL A 10 11.29 -25.98 17.57
CA VAL A 10 10.18 -26.51 18.38
C VAL A 10 9.06 -26.93 17.44
N ILE A 11 8.74 -28.22 17.41
CA ILE A 11 7.69 -28.78 16.53
C ILE A 11 6.35 -28.81 17.22
N SER A 12 6.32 -29.28 18.46
CA SER A 12 5.07 -29.42 19.20
C SER A 12 5.22 -28.93 20.62
N GLN A 13 4.26 -28.09 21.03
CA GLN A 13 4.13 -27.57 22.39
C GLN A 13 2.67 -27.69 22.85
N GLY A 14 2.43 -27.68 24.16
CA GLY A 14 1.08 -27.78 24.74
C GLY A 14 0.50 -29.21 24.79
N LYS A 15 1.16 -30.21 24.18
CA LYS A 15 0.74 -31.62 24.25
C LYS A 15 1.17 -32.33 25.53
N MET A 16 2.23 -31.86 26.18
CA MET A 16 2.76 -32.41 27.43
C MET A 16 3.14 -31.25 28.35
N ALA A 17 2.90 -31.39 29.66
CA ALA A 17 3.27 -30.37 30.64
C ALA A 17 4.79 -30.19 30.73
N LYS A 18 5.24 -28.94 30.79
CA LYS A 18 6.66 -28.56 30.94
C LYS A 18 7.64 -29.27 30.00
N THR A 19 7.16 -29.69 28.82
CA THR A 19 7.92 -30.53 27.88
C THR A 19 7.58 -30.16 26.45
N VAL A 20 8.60 -29.88 25.66
CA VAL A 20 8.48 -29.51 24.25
C VAL A 20 9.22 -30.51 23.36
N LYS A 21 8.71 -30.74 22.16
CA LYS A 21 9.40 -31.58 21.16
C LYS A 21 10.24 -30.70 20.25
N VAL A 22 11.55 -30.88 20.29
CA VAL A 22 12.50 -30.08 19.50
C VAL A 22 13.17 -30.96 18.46
N ARG A 23 13.14 -30.54 17.20
CA ARG A 23 13.86 -31.19 16.10
C ARG A 23 15.21 -30.56 15.91
N VAL A 24 16.23 -31.37 16.10
CA VAL A 24 17.63 -31.02 15.82
C VAL A 24 17.99 -31.55 14.45
N GLN A 25 18.74 -30.75 13.70
CA GLN A 25 19.30 -31.11 12.41
C GLN A 25 20.82 -31.17 12.54
N GLN A 26 21.41 -32.32 12.21
CA GLN A 26 22.86 -32.51 12.20
C GLN A 26 23.31 -32.95 10.82
N LYS A 27 24.43 -32.40 10.35
CA LYS A 27 25.04 -32.88 9.12
C LYS A 27 25.82 -34.16 9.40
N SER A 28 25.66 -35.15 8.53
CA SER A 28 26.42 -36.40 8.60
C SER A 28 26.81 -36.83 7.19
N TYR A 29 28.09 -37.19 7.01
CA TYR A 29 28.57 -37.70 5.74
C TYR A 29 28.11 -39.14 5.53
N ASN A 30 27.41 -39.40 4.42
CA ASN A 30 27.05 -40.75 4.02
C ASN A 30 28.15 -41.31 3.10
N LYS A 31 28.94 -42.26 3.62
CA LYS A 31 30.04 -42.89 2.87
C LYS A 31 29.60 -43.58 1.59
N LYS A 32 28.42 -44.22 1.56
CA LYS A 32 27.93 -44.95 0.38
C LYS A 32 27.55 -44.02 -0.78
N ILE A 33 26.99 -42.85 -0.45
CA ILE A 33 26.51 -41.86 -1.44
C ILE A 33 27.58 -40.79 -1.70
N HIS A 34 28.65 -40.77 -0.90
CA HIS A 34 29.70 -39.75 -0.90
C HIS A 34 29.17 -38.31 -0.81
N LYS A 35 28.08 -38.12 -0.06
CA LYS A 35 27.41 -36.81 0.12
C LYS A 35 27.12 -36.52 1.60
N GLU A 36 27.26 -35.25 1.97
CA GLU A 36 26.83 -34.75 3.28
C GLU A 36 25.30 -34.61 3.31
N LEU A 37 24.65 -35.30 4.24
CA LEU A 37 23.20 -35.33 4.39
C LEU A 37 22.79 -34.79 5.76
N ILE A 38 21.62 -34.14 5.81
CA ILE A 38 21.05 -33.65 7.07
C ILE A 38 20.24 -34.77 7.72
N LYS A 39 20.73 -35.28 8.85
CA LYS A 39 19.99 -36.17 9.74
C LYS A 39 19.16 -35.34 10.71
N ARG A 40 17.88 -35.70 10.85
CA ARG A 40 16.94 -35.06 11.76
C ARG A 40 16.66 -35.99 12.93
N LYS A 41 16.66 -35.47 14.15
CA LYS A 41 16.27 -36.21 15.34
C LYS A 41 15.43 -35.32 16.24
N ASP A 42 14.33 -35.88 16.72
CA ASP A 42 13.39 -35.19 17.59
C ASP A 42 13.70 -35.58 19.04
N TYR A 43 13.83 -34.58 19.90
CA TYR A 43 14.13 -34.72 21.33
C TYR A 43 12.96 -34.22 22.16
N LEU A 44 12.69 -34.91 23.27
CA LEU A 44 11.84 -34.38 24.32
C LEU A 44 12.72 -33.50 25.22
N VAL A 45 12.36 -32.23 25.32
CA VAL A 45 13.15 -31.21 25.97
C VAL A 45 12.32 -30.59 27.08
N HIS A 46 12.94 -30.39 28.24
CA HIS A 46 12.29 -29.74 29.36
C HIS A 46 12.23 -28.22 29.15
N ASP A 47 11.04 -27.67 29.37
CA ASP A 47 10.79 -26.24 29.42
C ASP A 47 10.03 -25.96 30.73
N GLU A 48 10.71 -25.42 31.73
CA GLU A 48 10.12 -25.17 33.05
C GLU A 48 9.12 -24.01 33.03
N GLY A 49 9.41 -22.99 32.24
CA GLY A 49 8.60 -21.77 32.14
C GLY A 49 7.50 -21.83 31.08
N GLU A 50 7.41 -22.93 30.33
CA GLU A 50 6.46 -23.10 29.20
C GLU A 50 6.51 -21.92 28.21
N ILE A 51 7.72 -21.38 28.01
CA ILE A 51 7.96 -20.16 27.24
C ILE A 51 7.94 -20.47 25.75
N CYS A 52 8.45 -21.64 25.35
CA CYS A 52 8.58 -21.98 23.94
C CYS A 52 7.22 -22.22 23.29
N ARG A 53 7.06 -21.86 22.02
CA ARG A 53 5.91 -22.23 21.19
C ARG A 53 6.36 -22.89 19.89
N GLU A 54 5.40 -23.51 19.20
CA GLU A 54 5.64 -24.17 17.93
C GLU A 54 6.21 -23.17 16.89
N GLY A 55 7.33 -23.52 16.27
CA GLY A 55 8.02 -22.66 15.31
C GLY A 55 9.21 -21.86 15.88
N ASP A 56 9.43 -21.87 17.20
CA ASP A 56 10.60 -21.21 17.81
C ASP A 56 11.90 -21.95 17.51
N LEU A 57 12.98 -21.19 17.33
CA LEU A 57 14.33 -21.73 17.22
C LEU A 57 15.02 -21.62 18.58
N VAL A 58 15.41 -22.77 19.13
CA VAL A 58 15.93 -22.88 20.50
C VAL A 58 17.30 -23.53 20.55
N ARG A 59 18.13 -23.12 21.50
CA ARG A 59 19.32 -23.83 21.93
C ARG A 59 18.94 -24.72 23.10
N ILE A 60 19.19 -26.01 22.95
CA ILE A 60 18.95 -27.02 23.98
C ILE A 60 20.28 -27.50 24.53
N GLU A 61 20.34 -27.76 25.83
CA GLU A 61 21.53 -28.26 26.50
C GLU A 61 21.25 -29.57 27.22
N ALA A 62 22.27 -30.43 27.29
CA ALA A 62 22.18 -31.69 28.02
C ALA A 62 22.09 -31.46 29.53
N THR A 63 21.20 -32.20 30.18
CA THR A 63 20.94 -32.15 31.62
C THR A 63 20.97 -33.55 32.22
N ARG A 64 20.80 -33.67 33.54
CA ARG A 64 20.54 -34.97 34.17
C ARG A 64 19.29 -35.61 33.55
N PRO A 65 19.14 -36.94 33.56
CA PRO A 65 17.88 -37.57 33.17
C PRO A 65 16.73 -37.01 34.02
N LEU A 66 15.81 -36.30 33.36
CA LEU A 66 14.60 -35.75 33.99
C LEU A 66 13.42 -36.71 33.88
N SER A 67 13.46 -37.60 32.89
CA SER A 67 12.43 -38.60 32.56
C SER A 67 13.08 -39.68 31.67
N PRO A 68 12.47 -40.87 31.42
CA PRO A 68 13.10 -41.94 30.65
C PRO A 68 13.58 -41.56 29.24
N ARG A 69 13.01 -40.50 28.65
CA ARG A 69 13.36 -40.00 27.31
C ARG A 69 13.74 -38.52 27.27
N LYS A 70 13.84 -37.85 28.42
CA LYS A 70 14.05 -36.40 28.54
C LYS A 70 15.39 -36.12 29.23
N PHE A 71 16.39 -35.80 28.42
CA PHE A 71 17.78 -35.58 28.84
C PHE A 71 18.31 -34.19 28.45
N PHE A 72 17.44 -33.32 27.93
CA PHE A 72 17.77 -31.98 27.47
C PHE A 72 16.81 -30.97 28.09
N ALA A 73 17.28 -29.75 28.31
CA ALA A 73 16.48 -28.60 28.69
C ALA A 73 16.68 -27.44 27.70
N VAL A 74 15.69 -26.56 27.59
CA VAL A 74 15.82 -25.33 26.82
C VAL A 74 16.76 -24.39 27.57
N ALA A 75 17.84 -23.99 26.92
CA ALA A 75 18.80 -23.04 27.48
C ALA A 75 18.52 -21.60 27.02
N GLU A 76 18.05 -21.44 25.78
CA GLU A 76 17.90 -20.12 25.16
C GLU A 76 16.96 -20.19 23.95
N ILE A 77 16.11 -19.18 23.77
CA ILE A 77 15.32 -18.99 22.56
C ILE A 77 16.10 -18.06 21.63
N LYS A 78 16.64 -18.61 20.53
CA LYS A 78 17.42 -17.84 19.55
C LYS A 78 16.53 -17.01 18.63
N LYS A 79 15.36 -17.53 18.26
CA LYS A 79 14.40 -16.83 17.40
C LYS A 79 12.99 -17.17 17.81
N ASN A 80 12.27 -16.15 18.24
CA ASN A 80 10.89 -16.25 18.69
C ASN A 80 9.95 -15.96 17.50
N LYS A 81 9.38 -17.01 16.91
CA LYS A 81 8.40 -16.92 15.81
C LYS A 81 7.04 -17.45 16.23
N GLY A 82 7.01 -18.52 17.00
CA GLY A 82 5.79 -19.18 17.43
C GLY A 82 4.92 -18.31 18.33
N GLN A 83 5.52 -17.51 19.22
CA GLN A 83 4.74 -16.62 20.09
C GLN A 83 4.05 -15.50 19.32
N GLN A 84 4.67 -15.02 18.24
CA GLN A 84 4.09 -13.97 17.40
C GLN A 84 2.80 -14.47 16.72
N PHE A 85 2.76 -15.72 16.27
CA PHE A 85 1.59 -16.26 15.57
C PHE A 85 0.33 -16.27 16.42
N ALA A 86 0.41 -16.69 17.69
CA ALA A 86 -0.80 -16.70 18.52
C ALA A 86 -1.27 -15.28 18.85
N LYS A 87 -0.35 -14.33 19.05
CA LYS A 87 -0.69 -12.92 19.25
C LYS A 87 -1.43 -12.36 18.03
N TYR A 88 -0.90 -12.62 16.82
CA TYR A 88 -1.53 -12.15 15.59
C TYR A 88 -2.88 -12.81 15.33
N GLU A 89 -3.05 -14.08 15.67
CA GLU A 89 -4.34 -14.76 15.54
C GLU A 89 -5.41 -14.12 16.43
N GLU A 90 -5.08 -13.79 17.68
CA GLU A 90 -5.97 -13.12 18.62
C GLU A 90 -6.32 -11.70 18.17
N GLU A 91 -5.30 -10.92 17.78
CA GLU A 91 -5.49 -9.56 17.24
C GLU A 91 -6.37 -9.56 15.99
N ALA A 92 -6.14 -10.48 15.06
CA ALA A 92 -6.92 -10.60 13.83
C ALA A 92 -8.39 -10.92 14.11
N LYS A 93 -8.69 -11.86 15.02
CA LYS A 93 -10.08 -12.19 15.40
C LYS A 93 -10.81 -10.96 15.95
N ASN A 94 -10.15 -10.20 16.82
CA ASN A 94 -10.74 -9.00 17.41
C ASN A 94 -11.01 -7.92 16.36
N GLN A 95 -10.05 -7.69 15.45
CA GLN A 95 -10.19 -6.70 14.38
C GLN A 95 -11.31 -7.08 13.40
N VAL A 96 -11.36 -8.33 12.97
CA VAL A 96 -12.40 -8.83 12.05
C VAL A 96 -13.78 -8.67 12.68
N LEU A 97 -13.94 -9.05 13.95
CA LEU A 97 -15.21 -8.90 14.65
C LEU A 97 -15.66 -7.44 14.74
N GLN A 98 -14.74 -6.51 15.04
CA GLN A 98 -15.05 -5.08 15.08
C GLN A 98 -15.46 -4.56 13.70
N GLU A 99 -14.73 -4.94 12.65
CA GLU A 99 -15.01 -4.55 11.27
C GLU A 99 -16.38 -5.07 10.80
N GLU A 100 -16.70 -6.34 11.10
CA GLU A 100 -17.99 -6.95 10.79
C GLU A 100 -19.14 -6.23 11.50
N ASN A 101 -18.98 -5.90 12.78
CA ASN A 101 -19.97 -5.15 13.54
C ASN A 101 -20.20 -3.74 12.95
N ILE A 102 -19.14 -3.05 12.55
CA ILE A 102 -19.24 -1.73 11.90
C ILE A 102 -19.99 -1.87 10.57
N LYS A 103 -19.62 -2.83 9.72
CA LYS A 103 -20.26 -3.08 8.43
C LYS A 103 -21.74 -3.44 8.60
N ALA A 104 -22.08 -4.27 9.58
CA ALA A 104 -23.46 -4.63 9.89
C ALA A 104 -24.27 -3.40 10.33
N SER A 105 -23.72 -2.55 11.21
CA SER A 105 -24.39 -1.32 11.65
C SER A 105 -24.64 -0.35 10.49
N PHE A 106 -23.65 -0.19 9.60
CA PHE A 106 -23.76 0.64 8.41
C PHE A 106 -24.80 0.09 7.44
N PHE A 107 -24.82 -1.22 7.22
CA PHE A 107 -25.82 -1.88 6.39
C PHE A 107 -27.25 -1.64 6.90
N LEU A 108 -27.47 -1.77 8.22
CA LEU A 108 -28.78 -1.51 8.83
C LEU A 108 -29.18 -0.04 8.70
N LYS A 109 -28.24 0.90 8.90
CA LYS A 109 -28.47 2.34 8.71
C LYS A 109 -28.88 2.63 7.26
N ARG A 110 -28.09 2.15 6.28
CA ARG A 110 -28.39 2.29 4.85
C ARG A 110 -29.74 1.70 4.50
N ARG A 111 -30.08 0.51 5.00
CA ARG A 111 -31.38 -0.15 4.74
C ARG A 111 -32.55 0.70 5.25
N LYS A 112 -32.42 1.34 6.41
CA LYS A 112 -33.43 2.28 6.94
C LYS A 112 -33.57 3.50 6.04
N GLU A 113 -32.45 4.11 5.64
CA GLU A 113 -32.44 5.30 4.78
C GLU A 113 -33.03 5.03 3.38
N THR A 114 -32.68 3.92 2.73
CA THR A 114 -33.20 3.56 1.39
C THR A 114 -34.72 3.36 1.40
N SER A 115 -35.30 2.87 2.49
CA SER A 115 -36.75 2.68 2.59
C SER A 115 -37.55 4.00 2.60
N GLN A 116 -36.88 5.14 2.82
CA GLN A 116 -37.52 6.45 3.02
C GLN A 116 -37.33 7.43 1.85
N GLN A 117 -36.62 7.05 0.78
CA GLN A 117 -36.20 8.01 -0.26
C GLN A 117 -36.85 7.72 -1.63
N ASP A 118 -37.88 8.50 -1.97
CA ASP A 118 -38.44 8.59 -3.33
C ASP A 118 -37.91 9.84 -4.05
N ILE A 119 -36.65 9.81 -4.50
CA ILE A 119 -35.95 10.96 -5.11
C ILE A 119 -36.72 11.54 -6.32
N ILE A 120 -37.31 10.67 -7.15
CA ILE A 120 -38.05 11.09 -8.35
C ILE A 120 -39.30 11.90 -7.98
N LYS A 121 -40.01 11.50 -6.92
CA LYS A 121 -41.19 12.24 -6.44
C LYS A 121 -40.80 13.60 -5.90
N ASP A 122 -39.70 13.68 -5.16
CA ASP A 122 -39.18 14.94 -4.63
C ASP A 122 -38.78 15.89 -5.77
N LEU A 123 -38.09 15.40 -6.80
CA LEU A 123 -37.71 16.19 -7.97
C LEU A 123 -38.94 16.71 -8.73
N TYR A 124 -39.97 15.88 -8.88
CA TYR A 124 -41.24 16.29 -9.46
C TYR A 124 -41.90 17.40 -8.62
N GLN A 125 -41.85 17.31 -7.29
CA GLN A 125 -42.36 18.38 -6.42
C GLN A 125 -41.55 19.67 -6.54
N ILE A 126 -40.22 19.57 -6.61
CA ILE A 126 -39.34 20.73 -6.81
C ILE A 126 -39.68 21.42 -8.13
N GLN A 127 -39.78 20.64 -9.22
CA GLN A 127 -40.15 21.15 -10.53
C GLN A 127 -41.55 21.81 -10.51
N LYS A 128 -42.56 21.13 -9.93
CA LYS A 128 -43.93 21.66 -9.86
C LYS A 128 -44.01 22.99 -9.12
N LEU A 129 -43.38 23.07 -7.95
CA LEU A 129 -43.37 24.27 -7.10
C LEU A 129 -42.53 25.40 -7.69
N SER A 130 -41.51 25.07 -8.49
CA SER A 130 -40.70 26.05 -9.23
C SER A 130 -41.39 26.59 -10.49
N LEU A 131 -42.19 25.78 -11.20
CA LEU A 131 -42.90 26.21 -12.42
C LEU A 131 -44.16 27.04 -12.13
N SER A 132 -44.73 26.93 -10.93
CA SER A 132 -45.88 27.76 -10.51
C SER A 132 -45.55 29.25 -10.27
N SER A 133 -44.35 29.71 -10.64
CA SER A 133 -43.74 30.97 -10.19
C SER A 133 -43.54 32.09 -11.23
N PRO A 134 -44.47 32.37 -12.18
CA PRO A 134 -44.47 33.69 -12.80
C PRO A 134 -45.40 34.72 -12.12
N GLU A 135 -46.57 34.32 -11.60
CA GLU A 135 -47.65 35.28 -11.23
C GLU A 135 -48.36 35.02 -9.88
N ARG A 136 -47.97 34.00 -9.10
CA ARG A 136 -48.59 33.75 -7.79
C ARG A 136 -47.94 34.59 -6.69
N ILE A 137 -48.70 35.55 -6.16
CA ILE A 137 -48.27 36.50 -5.13
C ILE A 137 -48.17 35.86 -3.74
N THR A 138 -48.84 34.73 -3.49
CA THR A 138 -48.79 34.03 -2.19
C THR A 138 -48.75 32.50 -2.37
N PHE A 139 -47.71 31.86 -1.83
CA PHE A 139 -47.69 30.41 -1.64
C PHE A 139 -48.56 30.04 -0.43
N SER A 140 -49.22 28.90 -0.47
CA SER A 140 -49.90 28.37 0.71
C SER A 140 -48.86 28.00 1.79
N GLU A 141 -49.22 28.13 3.07
CA GLU A 141 -48.36 27.68 4.19
C GLU A 141 -47.87 26.23 4.02
N ASN A 142 -48.71 25.37 3.43
CA ASN A 142 -48.36 23.98 3.13
C ASN A 142 -47.29 23.83 2.06
N GLU A 143 -47.23 24.75 1.09
CA GLU A 143 -46.22 24.76 0.03
C GLU A 143 -44.88 25.26 0.57
N ILE A 144 -44.92 26.30 1.43
CA ILE A 144 -43.73 26.85 2.10
C ILE A 144 -43.07 25.78 2.99
N ASN A 145 -43.87 25.04 3.76
CA ASN A 145 -43.36 23.96 4.62
C ASN A 145 -42.67 22.85 3.80
N LYS A 146 -43.26 22.46 2.66
CA LYS A 146 -42.65 21.48 1.74
C LYS A 146 -41.35 21.99 1.10
N VAL A 147 -41.32 23.27 0.71
CA VAL A 147 -40.09 23.89 0.18
C VAL A 147 -38.98 23.86 1.24
N ASN A 148 -39.30 24.18 2.50
CA ASN A 148 -38.32 24.13 3.59
C ASN A 148 -37.82 22.70 3.87
N GLU A 149 -38.71 21.70 3.84
CA GLU A 149 -38.34 20.28 3.99
C GLU A 149 -37.39 19.83 2.86
N LEU A 150 -37.72 20.16 1.61
CA LEU A 150 -36.87 19.86 0.45
C LEU A 150 -35.54 20.62 0.51
N LYS A 151 -35.56 21.88 0.97
CA LYS A 151 -34.37 22.71 1.16
C LYS A 151 -33.41 22.07 2.16
N LEU A 152 -33.91 21.59 3.29
CA LEU A 152 -33.13 20.90 4.31
C LEU A 152 -32.60 19.55 3.84
N LYS A 153 -33.42 18.78 3.11
CA LYS A 153 -33.07 17.44 2.62
C LYS A 153 -31.98 17.46 1.56
N TYR A 154 -32.01 18.43 0.65
CA TYR A 154 -31.08 18.54 -0.49
C TYR A 154 -30.05 19.67 -0.34
N GLY A 155 -30.05 20.41 0.77
CA GLY A 155 -29.06 21.48 1.04
C GLY A 155 -29.18 22.69 0.11
N ILE A 156 -30.38 22.98 -0.42
CA ILE A 156 -30.60 24.06 -1.37
C ILE A 156 -30.45 25.42 -0.64
N THR A 157 -29.73 26.39 -1.18
CA THR A 157 -29.56 27.71 -0.54
C THR A 157 -30.64 28.72 -0.97
N SER A 158 -31.05 28.68 -2.24
CA SER A 158 -32.00 29.61 -2.86
C SER A 158 -33.12 28.88 -3.61
N TRP A 159 -34.33 29.45 -3.62
CA TRP A 159 -35.48 28.92 -4.35
C TRP A 159 -35.90 29.90 -5.45
N PRO A 160 -36.11 29.46 -6.70
CA PRO A 160 -35.88 28.12 -7.23
C PRO A 160 -34.38 27.75 -7.29
N PRO A 161 -34.02 26.45 -7.26
CA PRO A 161 -32.64 26.01 -7.26
C PRO A 161 -31.94 26.43 -8.56
N LYS A 162 -30.92 27.29 -8.45
CA LYS A 162 -30.11 27.75 -9.59
C LYS A 162 -28.91 26.86 -9.88
N GLU A 163 -28.41 26.18 -8.85
CA GLU A 163 -27.26 25.29 -8.93
C GLU A 163 -27.70 23.85 -9.18
N LYS A 164 -26.78 23.02 -9.71
CA LYS A 164 -27.03 21.58 -9.87
C LYS A 164 -27.33 20.96 -8.49
N LEU A 165 -28.48 20.30 -8.37
CA LEU A 165 -28.92 19.65 -7.12
C LEU A 165 -28.08 18.43 -6.74
N PHE A 166 -27.46 17.78 -7.73
CA PHE A 166 -26.64 16.59 -7.52
C PHE A 166 -25.32 16.72 -8.26
N ASP A 167 -24.23 16.59 -7.50
CA ASP A 167 -22.92 16.30 -8.06
C ASP A 167 -22.82 14.81 -8.38
N LEU A 168 -22.75 14.47 -9.66
CA LEU A 168 -22.55 13.08 -10.05
C LEU A 168 -21.10 12.68 -9.81
N ASN A 169 -20.88 11.56 -9.11
CA ASN A 169 -19.53 11.00 -8.92
C ASN A 169 -18.81 10.73 -10.26
N VAL A 170 -19.57 10.49 -11.33
CA VAL A 170 -19.04 10.28 -12.68
C VAL A 170 -18.38 11.56 -13.23
N GLU A 171 -18.96 12.74 -12.97
CA GLU A 171 -18.37 14.02 -13.40
C GLU A 171 -17.06 14.29 -12.63
N LYS A 172 -17.01 13.95 -11.34
CA LYS A 172 -15.79 14.06 -10.52
C LYS A 172 -14.70 13.08 -11.01
N LEU A 173 -15.08 11.83 -11.26
CA LEU A 173 -14.17 10.82 -11.81
C LEU A 173 -13.66 11.19 -13.21
N SER A 174 -14.49 11.79 -14.07
CA SER A 174 -14.03 12.21 -15.40
C SER A 174 -12.97 13.31 -15.32
N GLN A 175 -13.13 14.28 -14.41
CA GLN A 175 -12.11 15.30 -14.15
C GLN A 175 -10.82 14.68 -13.61
N GLU A 176 -10.92 13.70 -12.71
CA GLU A 176 -9.75 12.99 -12.18
C GLU A 176 -9.01 12.21 -13.27
N ILE A 177 -9.74 11.54 -14.17
CA ILE A 177 -9.17 10.87 -15.35
C ILE A 177 -8.49 11.87 -16.29
N GLU A 178 -9.05 13.06 -16.51
CA GLU A 178 -8.43 14.10 -17.31
C GLU A 178 -7.12 14.60 -16.68
N ASN A 179 -7.10 14.80 -15.37
CA ASN A 179 -5.89 15.18 -14.64
C ASN A 179 -4.80 14.11 -14.76
N LEU A 180 -5.15 12.84 -14.59
CA LEU A 180 -4.22 11.71 -14.75
C LEU A 180 -3.70 11.63 -16.20
N LYS A 181 -4.52 11.91 -17.21
CA LYS A 181 -4.06 12.00 -18.61
C LYS A 181 -3.07 13.13 -18.81
N LEU A 182 -3.30 14.30 -18.20
CA LEU A 182 -2.36 15.42 -18.26
C LEU A 182 -1.03 15.06 -17.59
N GLU A 183 -1.04 14.32 -16.48
CA GLU A 183 0.17 13.83 -15.82
C GLU A 183 0.92 12.80 -16.68
N LEU A 184 0.22 11.84 -17.28
CA LEU A 184 0.82 10.88 -18.20
C LEU A 184 1.46 11.56 -19.41
N ASN A 185 0.81 12.59 -19.97
CA ASN A 185 1.37 13.37 -21.07
C ASN A 185 2.65 14.11 -20.65
N LYS A 186 2.74 14.60 -19.40
CA LYS A 186 3.98 15.21 -18.87
C LYS A 186 5.10 14.17 -18.79
N ILE A 187 4.81 12.98 -18.25
CA ILE A 187 5.78 11.89 -18.13
C ILE A 187 6.26 11.43 -19.52
N GLN A 188 5.36 11.28 -20.49
CA GLN A 188 5.72 10.93 -21.87
C GLN A 188 6.69 11.95 -22.47
N LYS A 189 6.43 13.25 -22.29
CA LYS A 189 7.36 14.31 -22.72
C LYS A 189 8.72 14.21 -22.04
N GLU A 190 8.78 13.85 -20.76
CA GLU A 190 10.06 13.61 -20.06
C GLU A 190 10.81 12.39 -20.62
N VAL A 191 10.11 11.31 -20.95
CA VAL A 191 10.70 10.12 -21.59
C VAL A 191 11.24 10.43 -22.98
N GLU A 192 10.51 11.23 -23.77
CA GLU A 192 10.98 11.72 -25.07
C GLU A 192 12.23 12.60 -24.92
N LEU A 193 12.28 13.43 -23.88
CA LEU A 193 13.46 14.23 -23.56
C LEU A 193 14.68 13.35 -23.26
N ASP A 194 14.48 12.26 -22.53
CA ASP A 194 15.55 11.30 -22.21
C ASP A 194 16.03 10.53 -23.44
N LYS A 195 15.14 10.20 -24.40
CA LYS A 195 15.54 9.64 -25.70
C LYS A 195 16.39 10.63 -26.51
N LYS A 196 15.95 11.89 -26.60
CA LYS A 196 16.71 12.96 -27.26
C LYS A 196 18.07 13.20 -26.60
N LEU A 197 18.12 13.09 -25.27
CA LEU A 197 19.38 13.20 -24.53
C LEU A 197 20.36 12.08 -24.89
N MET A 198 19.89 10.84 -25.06
CA MET A 198 20.75 9.74 -25.52
C MET A 198 21.34 10.02 -26.91
N GLU A 199 20.53 10.52 -27.85
CA GLU A 199 20.99 10.91 -29.19
C GLU A 199 22.02 12.05 -29.18
N ILE A 200 21.88 13.01 -28.25
CA ILE A 200 22.86 14.10 -28.08
C ILE A 200 24.17 13.57 -27.49
N ILE A 201 24.11 12.67 -26.51
CA ILE A 201 25.31 12.11 -25.87
C ILE A 201 26.16 11.32 -26.86
N GLU A 202 25.55 10.71 -27.88
CA GLU A 202 26.27 10.03 -28.96
C GLU A 202 27.08 11.01 -29.84
N ASN A 203 26.76 12.31 -29.82
CA ASN A 203 27.40 13.35 -30.63
C ASN A 203 28.19 14.35 -29.76
N GLU A 204 29.51 14.13 -29.61
CA GLU A 204 30.37 14.98 -28.76
C GLU A 204 30.33 16.47 -29.13
N ASN A 205 30.28 16.80 -30.43
CA ASN A 205 30.19 18.18 -30.92
C ASN A 205 28.92 18.91 -30.44
N LYS A 206 27.77 18.22 -30.38
CA LYS A 206 26.50 18.81 -29.92
C LYS A 206 26.56 19.09 -28.42
N VAL A 207 27.19 18.21 -27.65
CA VAL A 207 27.39 18.40 -26.21
C VAL A 207 28.24 19.63 -25.92
N GLU A 208 29.31 19.86 -26.68
CA GLU A 208 30.16 21.05 -26.51
C GLU A 208 29.43 22.35 -26.83
N ILE A 209 28.65 22.39 -27.91
CA ILE A 209 27.82 23.56 -28.28
C ILE A 209 26.82 23.90 -27.16
N ILE A 210 26.15 22.88 -26.60
CA ILE A 210 25.20 23.07 -25.48
C ILE A 210 25.92 23.61 -24.24
N LEU A 211 27.08 23.04 -23.90
CA LEU A 211 27.85 23.48 -22.73
C LEU A 211 28.39 24.91 -22.90
N GLN A 212 28.79 25.29 -24.12
CA GLN A 212 29.18 26.65 -24.47
C GLN A 212 28.00 27.64 -24.37
N LYS A 213 26.81 27.28 -24.88
CA LYS A 213 25.59 28.09 -24.71
C LYS A 213 25.21 28.28 -23.24
N MET A 214 25.47 27.29 -22.38
CA MET A 214 25.31 27.41 -20.93
C MET A 214 26.43 28.21 -20.22
N GLY A 215 27.43 28.72 -20.95
CA GLY A 215 28.54 29.51 -20.41
C GLY A 215 29.62 28.71 -19.68
N LYS A 216 29.80 27.42 -19.99
CA LYS A 216 30.86 26.57 -19.39
C LYS A 216 32.08 26.49 -20.33
N GLN A 217 33.20 27.11 -19.93
CA GLN A 217 34.39 27.25 -20.79
C GLN A 217 35.38 26.06 -20.70
N ASN A 218 35.34 25.23 -19.64
CA ASN A 218 36.20 24.04 -19.49
C ASN A 218 35.38 22.75 -19.68
N THR A 219 35.16 22.34 -20.92
CA THR A 219 34.29 21.20 -21.28
C THR A 219 35.01 19.84 -21.21
N SER A 220 36.34 19.81 -21.31
CA SER A 220 37.15 18.57 -21.34
C SER A 220 37.18 17.84 -19.99
N ASP A 221 37.20 18.58 -18.88
CA ASP A 221 37.52 18.04 -17.56
C ASP A 221 36.30 17.50 -16.79
N LEU A 222 35.10 17.68 -17.34
CA LEU A 222 33.86 17.28 -16.70
C LEU A 222 33.61 15.78 -16.86
N LYS A 223 33.28 15.10 -15.75
CA LYS A 223 32.83 13.70 -15.76
C LYS A 223 31.59 13.53 -16.65
N ASN A 224 31.49 12.41 -17.36
CA ASN A 224 30.37 12.12 -18.28
C ASN A 224 28.99 12.26 -17.61
N SER A 225 28.82 11.82 -16.36
CA SER A 225 27.55 11.99 -15.63
C SER A 225 27.16 13.46 -15.42
N ILE A 226 28.14 14.35 -15.23
CA ILE A 226 27.92 15.79 -15.08
C ILE A 226 27.52 16.41 -16.42
N LYS A 227 28.19 16.02 -17.52
CA LYS A 227 27.81 16.43 -18.89
C LYS A 227 26.37 16.02 -19.21
N LYS A 228 25.99 14.77 -18.89
CA LYS A 228 24.61 14.26 -19.04
C LYS A 228 23.60 15.09 -18.25
N ASN A 229 23.87 15.37 -16.97
CA ASN A 229 22.95 16.14 -16.12
C ASN A 229 22.80 17.60 -16.57
N LEU A 230 23.88 18.23 -17.04
CA LEU A 230 23.84 19.59 -17.59
C LEU A 230 23.04 19.64 -18.89
N CYS A 231 23.26 18.68 -19.81
CA CYS A 231 22.46 18.57 -21.02
C CYS A 231 20.99 18.29 -20.72
N LYS A 232 20.68 17.44 -19.73
CA LYS A 232 19.30 17.20 -19.26
C LYS A 232 18.66 18.47 -18.72
N LYS A 233 19.40 19.24 -17.93
CA LYS A 233 18.96 20.51 -17.36
C LYS A 233 18.69 21.53 -18.46
N TYR A 234 19.57 21.61 -19.46
CA TYR A 234 19.41 22.47 -20.62
C TYR A 234 18.15 22.09 -21.43
N LEU A 235 18.00 20.82 -21.81
CA LEU A 235 16.83 20.34 -22.55
C LEU A 235 15.51 20.62 -21.81
N LYS A 236 15.51 20.58 -20.48
CA LYS A 236 14.33 20.89 -19.65
C LYS A 236 13.94 22.37 -19.67
N SER A 237 14.91 23.27 -19.86
CA SER A 237 14.70 24.74 -19.89
C SER A 237 14.73 25.34 -21.29
N ALA A 238 15.18 24.59 -22.29
CA ALA A 238 15.41 25.08 -23.65
C ALA A 238 14.10 25.47 -24.33
N GLN A 239 14.12 26.60 -25.04
CA GLN A 239 13.02 27.02 -25.90
C GLN A 239 12.99 26.17 -27.17
N HIS A 240 11.81 26.04 -27.79
CA HIS A 240 11.64 25.21 -28.98
C HIS A 240 12.56 25.62 -30.14
N SER A 241 12.80 26.93 -30.31
CA SER A 241 13.74 27.48 -31.30
C SER A 241 15.18 27.00 -31.12
N GLU A 242 15.64 26.86 -29.88
CA GLU A 242 17.01 26.40 -29.58
C GLU A 242 17.19 24.90 -29.85
N LEU A 243 16.12 24.11 -29.74
CA LEU A 243 16.12 22.68 -30.07
C LEU A 243 16.18 22.43 -31.59
N ILE A 244 15.58 23.34 -32.38
CA ILE A 244 15.64 23.32 -33.85
C ILE A 244 17.06 23.62 -34.33
N GLU A 245 17.75 24.61 -33.74
CA GLU A 245 19.15 24.93 -34.06
C GLU A 245 20.11 23.76 -33.79
N LEU A 246 19.82 22.91 -32.81
CA LEU A 246 20.60 21.70 -32.49
C LEU A 246 20.25 20.49 -33.37
N GLY A 247 19.28 20.64 -34.28
CA GLY A 247 18.82 19.60 -35.20
C GLY A 247 18.10 18.43 -34.52
N LEU A 248 17.47 18.68 -33.35
CA LEU A 248 16.80 17.65 -32.53
C LEU A 248 15.28 17.59 -32.75
N THR A 249 14.75 18.57 -33.50
CA THR A 249 13.34 18.68 -33.89
C THR A 249 13.27 19.25 -35.30
N SER A 250 12.42 18.67 -36.16
CA SER A 250 12.03 19.30 -37.43
C SER A 250 11.11 20.49 -37.17
N ASN A 251 11.11 21.46 -38.09
CA ASN A 251 10.07 22.52 -38.15
C ASN A 251 8.65 21.92 -38.19
#